data_AF-Q5C1U3-F1
#
_entry.id   AF-Q5C1U3-F1
#
_cell.length_a   1.000
_cell.length_b   1.000
_cell.length_c   1.000
_cell.angle_alpha   90.00
_cell.angle_beta   90.00
_cell.angle_gamma   90.00
#
_symmetry.space_group_name_H-M   'P 1'
#
loop_
_entity.id
_entity.type
_entity.pdbx_description
1 polymer ?
#
loop_
_entity_poly.entity_id
_entity_poly.type
_entity_poly.pdbx_seq_one_letter_code
_entity_poly.pdbx_strand_id
1 'polypeptide(L)'
;DHHHEEWHAPPAPKIKPFGGTGQMLGFPLPQISSNTSTEVNANETGGPRVTVDDSKPTTHLQIRLPDGSRIVVRLNNSHTVSDIRRAIISERPELASRIFSLMTSYPCRELTEDTQTLEDGNLLNSSLLVRFV
;
A
#
# COMPACT_ATOMS: atom_id res chain seq x y z
N ASP A 1 -76.00 -30.38 1.34
CA ASP A 1 -75.83 -30.67 -0.10
C ASP A 1 -74.50 -30.07 -0.54
N HIS A 2 -73.80 -30.67 -1.52
CA HIS A 2 -72.36 -30.52 -1.88
C HIS A 2 -71.39 -31.60 -1.33
N HIS A 3 -71.87 -32.80 -0.97
CA HIS A 3 -71.00 -33.89 -0.51
C HIS A 3 -70.41 -34.76 -1.65
N HIS A 4 -70.63 -34.40 -2.91
CA HIS A 4 -70.25 -35.21 -4.08
C HIS A 4 -69.31 -34.50 -5.04
N GLU A 5 -68.64 -33.43 -4.62
CA GLU A 5 -67.55 -32.84 -5.42
C GLU A 5 -66.21 -33.48 -5.03
N GLU A 6 -65.56 -34.08 -6.02
CA GLU A 6 -64.25 -34.69 -5.88
C GLU A 6 -63.21 -33.59 -5.64
N TRP A 7 -62.52 -33.65 -4.50
CA TRP A 7 -61.54 -32.64 -4.12
C TRP A 7 -60.33 -32.67 -5.07
N HIS A 8 -60.15 -31.61 -5.85
CA HIS A 8 -58.97 -31.42 -6.67
C HIS A 8 -57.93 -30.55 -5.94
N ALA A 9 -56.80 -31.15 -5.60
CA ALA A 9 -55.67 -30.40 -5.03
C ALA A 9 -55.12 -29.40 -6.06
N PRO A 10 -54.80 -28.16 -5.67
CA PRO A 10 -54.19 -27.19 -6.57
C PRO A 10 -52.84 -27.72 -7.08
N PRO A 11 -52.48 -27.46 -8.35
CA PRO A 11 -51.23 -27.93 -8.93
C PRO A 11 -50.03 -27.35 -8.18
N ALA A 12 -49.08 -28.21 -7.83
CA ALA A 12 -47.92 -27.83 -7.02
C ALA A 12 -47.12 -26.68 -7.69
N PRO A 13 -46.67 -25.68 -6.92
CA PRO A 13 -45.90 -24.57 -7.47
C PRO A 13 -44.57 -25.06 -8.03
N LYS A 14 -44.24 -24.60 -9.25
CA LYS A 14 -42.97 -24.92 -9.90
C LYS A 14 -41.84 -24.19 -9.18
N ILE A 15 -41.08 -24.92 -8.36
CA ILE A 15 -39.89 -24.42 -7.68
C ILE A 15 -38.81 -24.21 -8.74
N LYS A 16 -38.27 -22.98 -8.85
CA LYS A 16 -37.04 -22.70 -9.61
C LYS A 16 -35.87 -22.70 -8.62
N PRO A 17 -35.13 -23.80 -8.46
CA PRO A 17 -33.98 -23.80 -7.56
C PRO A 17 -32.80 -23.03 -8.18
N PHE A 18 -32.08 -22.31 -7.32
CA PHE A 18 -30.84 -21.56 -7.61
C PHE A 18 -30.97 -20.42 -8.64
N GLY A 19 -31.56 -19.31 -8.20
CA GLY A 19 -31.46 -18.02 -8.88
C GLY A 19 -30.48 -17.10 -8.15
N GLY A 20 -29.35 -16.79 -8.77
CA GLY A 20 -28.37 -15.84 -8.26
C GLY A 20 -27.18 -15.75 -9.20
N THR A 21 -26.63 -14.55 -9.39
CA THR A 21 -25.34 -14.36 -10.05
C THR A 21 -24.24 -14.82 -9.09
N GLY A 22 -23.48 -15.85 -9.46
CA GLY A 22 -22.34 -16.30 -8.67
C GLY A 22 -21.24 -15.23 -8.67
N GLN A 23 -20.72 -14.90 -7.49
CA GLN A 23 -19.56 -14.03 -7.35
C GLN A 23 -18.37 -14.89 -6.95
N MET A 24 -17.32 -14.91 -7.79
CA MET A 24 -16.13 -15.70 -7.52
C MET A 24 -15.35 -15.09 -6.34
N LEU A 25 -15.28 -15.82 -5.23
CA LEU A 25 -14.34 -15.59 -4.14
C LEU A 25 -13.09 -16.44 -4.39
N GLY A 26 -12.22 -15.91 -5.24
CA GLY A 26 -10.86 -16.36 -5.44
C GLY A 26 -10.01 -15.14 -5.75
N PHE A 27 -8.77 -15.10 -5.27
CA PHE A 27 -7.83 -14.08 -5.69
C PHE A 27 -7.65 -14.23 -7.21
N PRO A 28 -7.95 -13.20 -8.03
CA PRO A 28 -7.43 -13.22 -9.37
C PRO A 28 -5.92 -13.35 -9.20
N LEU A 29 -5.36 -14.45 -9.70
CA LEU A 29 -3.93 -14.53 -9.99
C LEU A 29 -3.58 -13.17 -10.62
N PRO A 30 -2.60 -12.43 -10.08
CA PRO A 30 -2.28 -11.13 -10.65
C PRO A 30 -2.02 -11.37 -12.13
N GLN A 31 -2.84 -10.78 -12.99
CA GLN A 31 -2.44 -10.55 -14.35
C GLN A 31 -1.12 -9.81 -14.21
N ILE A 32 -0.02 -10.51 -14.51
CA ILE A 32 1.23 -9.88 -14.85
C ILE A 32 0.93 -9.18 -16.17
N SER A 33 0.25 -8.04 -16.08
CA SER A 33 0.56 -6.95 -16.96
C SER A 33 2.05 -6.78 -16.75
N SER A 34 2.83 -7.22 -17.72
CA SER A 34 4.10 -6.60 -18.00
C SER A 34 3.78 -5.12 -18.26
N ASN A 35 3.57 -4.37 -17.18
CA ASN A 35 4.03 -3.01 -17.12
C ASN A 35 5.51 -3.17 -17.39
N THR A 36 5.86 -3.04 -18.68
CA THR A 36 7.07 -2.35 -19.06
C THR A 36 7.31 -1.33 -17.96
N SER A 37 8.41 -1.52 -17.25
CA SER A 37 9.02 -0.49 -16.44
C SER A 37 9.10 0.73 -17.35
N THR A 38 8.05 1.55 -17.36
CA THR A 38 8.21 2.97 -17.52
C THR A 38 9.01 3.33 -16.30
N GLU A 39 10.32 3.30 -16.53
CA GLU A 39 11.27 4.18 -15.92
C GLU A 39 10.67 5.58 -16.05
N VAL A 40 9.72 5.90 -15.18
CA VAL A 40 9.48 7.28 -14.81
C VAL A 40 10.74 7.64 -14.03
N ASN A 41 11.75 7.98 -14.82
CA ASN A 41 12.72 8.97 -14.45
C ASN A 41 11.89 10.23 -14.16
N ALA A 42 11.26 10.27 -12.98
CA ALA A 42 10.65 11.45 -12.40
C ALA A 42 11.83 12.33 -11.95
N ASN A 43 12.59 12.76 -12.94
CA ASN A 43 13.42 13.91 -12.82
C ASN A 43 12.43 15.10 -12.89
N GLU A 44 12.49 15.95 -11.87
CA GLU A 44 12.24 17.40 -11.97
C GLU A 44 10.83 17.97 -11.73
N THR A 45 10.07 17.49 -10.75
CA THR A 45 9.05 18.39 -10.14
C THR A 45 8.82 18.09 -8.66
N GLY A 46 9.31 18.97 -7.77
CA GLY A 46 8.76 19.14 -6.42
C GLY A 46 9.70 18.93 -5.23
N GLY A 47 10.62 19.87 -4.98
CA GLY A 47 11.32 19.99 -3.68
C GLY A 47 12.78 19.50 -3.68
N PRO A 48 13.54 19.77 -2.59
CA PRO A 48 14.95 19.41 -2.49
C PRO A 48 15.08 17.88 -2.46
N ARG A 49 15.25 17.28 -3.64
CA ARG A 49 15.41 15.84 -3.78
C ARG A 49 16.69 15.43 -3.08
N VAL A 50 16.61 14.34 -2.31
CA VAL A 50 17.79 13.72 -1.73
C VAL A 50 18.65 13.20 -2.90
N THR A 51 19.86 13.74 -3.04
CA THR A 51 20.76 13.37 -4.13
C THR A 51 21.33 11.98 -3.87
N VAL A 52 20.89 11.00 -4.65
CA VAL A 52 21.44 9.64 -4.64
C VAL A 52 22.70 9.62 -5.49
N ASP A 53 23.79 9.14 -4.92
CA ASP A 53 25.07 8.90 -5.59
C ASP A 53 25.18 7.40 -5.91
N ASP A 54 25.21 7.03 -7.19
CA ASP A 54 25.27 5.64 -7.65
C ASP A 54 26.65 4.97 -7.44
N SER A 55 27.68 5.72 -7.04
CA SER A 55 29.00 5.15 -6.71
C SER A 55 29.05 4.60 -5.28
N LYS A 56 28.05 4.92 -4.45
CA LYS A 56 27.94 4.49 -3.06
C LYS A 56 26.89 3.39 -2.90
N PRO A 57 26.97 2.57 -1.83
CA PRO A 57 25.95 1.56 -1.57
C PRO A 57 24.58 2.21 -1.39
N THR A 58 23.65 1.80 -2.25
CA THR A 58 22.26 2.25 -2.24
C THR A 58 21.34 1.23 -1.57
N THR A 59 20.30 1.72 -0.92
CA THR A 59 19.24 0.96 -0.26
C THR A 59 17.86 1.41 -0.76
N HIS A 60 16.90 0.49 -0.77
CA HIS A 60 15.52 0.77 -1.14
C HIS A 60 14.62 0.70 0.08
N LEU A 61 14.00 1.82 0.45
CA LEU A 61 13.05 1.86 1.56
C LEU A 61 11.63 1.75 1.04
N GLN A 62 10.84 0.90 1.67
CA GLN A 62 9.41 0.80 1.42
C GLN A 62 8.64 1.60 2.47
N ILE A 63 8.02 2.71 2.07
CA ILE A 63 7.19 3.53 2.95
C ILE A 63 5.72 3.19 2.71
N ARG A 64 5.02 2.77 3.76
CA ARG A 64 3.57 2.61 3.78
C ARG A 64 2.94 3.86 4.35
N LEU A 65 2.03 4.45 3.58
CA LEU A 65 1.31 5.64 3.95
C LEU A 65 -0.02 5.31 4.64
N PRO A 66 -0.56 6.23 5.45
CA PRO A 66 -1.85 6.04 6.11
C PRO A 66 -3.04 6.00 5.15
N ASP A 67 -2.89 6.49 3.92
CA ASP A 67 -3.90 6.33 2.86
C ASP A 67 -3.93 4.91 2.26
N GLY A 68 -3.02 4.03 2.67
CA GLY A 68 -2.91 2.66 2.19
C GLY A 68 -2.00 2.51 0.96
N SER A 69 -1.59 3.60 0.32
CA SER A 69 -0.58 3.54 -0.74
C SER A 69 0.81 3.23 -0.19
N ARG A 70 1.69 2.81 -1.11
CA ARG A 70 3.09 2.51 -0.86
C ARG A 70 3.94 3.38 -1.76
N ILE A 71 4.99 3.96 -1.20
CA ILE A 71 6.05 4.64 -1.94
C ILE A 71 7.35 3.88 -1.71
N VAL A 72 8.21 3.81 -2.73
CA VAL A 72 9.55 3.23 -2.62
C VAL A 72 10.54 4.35 -2.87
N VAL A 73 11.43 4.60 -1.91
CA VAL A 73 12.45 5.64 -2.01
C VAL A 73 13.81 4.98 -2.08
N ARG A 74 14.63 5.39 -3.04
CA ARG A 74 16.02 4.95 -3.21
C ARG A 74 16.94 5.96 -2.51
N LEU A 75 17.79 5.49 -1.60
CA LEU A 75 18.69 6.33 -0.79
C LEU A 75 20.03 5.63 -0.62
N ASN A 76 21.12 6.38 -0.41
CA ASN A 76 22.39 5.79 0.03
C ASN A 76 22.40 5.49 1.53
N ASN A 77 23.21 4.49 1.94
CA ASN A 77 23.31 4.07 3.35
C ASN A 77 23.73 5.18 4.32
N SER A 78 24.45 6.19 3.83
CA SER A 78 24.91 7.35 4.62
C SER A 78 23.84 8.42 4.85
N HIS A 79 22.65 8.28 4.27
CA HIS A 79 21.56 9.24 4.50
C HIS A 79 20.95 9.09 5.89
N THR A 80 20.28 10.13 6.34
CA THR A 80 19.65 10.20 7.66
C THR A 80 18.15 9.97 7.59
N VAL A 81 17.52 9.73 8.75
CA VAL A 81 16.05 9.65 8.87
C VAL A 81 15.38 10.96 8.43
N SER A 82 16.00 12.11 8.68
CA SER A 82 15.53 13.42 8.20
C SER A 82 15.44 13.48 6.67
N ASP A 83 16.40 12.88 5.95
CA ASP A 83 16.36 12.79 4.49
C ASP A 83 15.20 11.92 4.01
N ILE A 84 14.85 10.85 4.72
CA ILE A 84 13.67 10.05 4.42
C ILE A 84 12.40 10.91 4.53
N ARG A 85 12.26 11.71 5.60
CA ARG A 85 11.11 12.60 5.78
C ARG A 85 11.02 13.61 4.64
N ARG A 86 12.15 14.19 4.21
CA ARG A 86 12.20 15.10 3.06
C ARG A 86 11.80 14.40 1.76
N ALA A 87 12.28 13.19 1.52
CA ALA A 87 11.91 12.39 0.35
C ALA A 87 10.41 12.02 0.33
N ILE A 88 9.82 11.74 1.50
CA ILE A 88 8.38 11.52 1.61
C ILE A 88 7.60 12.79 1.27
N ILE A 89 8.06 13.95 1.77
CA ILE A 89 7.43 15.24 1.51
C ILE A 89 7.55 15.66 0.03
N SER A 90 8.66 15.35 -0.65
CA SER A 90 8.80 15.63 -2.08
C SER A 90 7.84 14.79 -2.92
N GLU A 91 7.66 13.52 -2.57
CA GLU A 91 6.70 12.64 -3.25
C GLU A 91 5.25 12.98 -2.91
N ARG A 92 4.98 13.42 -1.68
CA ARG A 92 3.64 13.74 -1.16
C ARG A 92 3.68 15.08 -0.43
N PRO A 93 3.56 16.21 -1.15
CA PRO A 93 3.60 17.55 -0.54
C PRO A 93 2.47 17.79 0.47
N GLU A 94 1.36 17.05 0.37
CA GLU A 94 0.26 17.09 1.36
C GLU A 94 0.74 16.78 2.79
N LEU A 95 1.73 15.89 2.92
CA LEU A 95 2.32 15.51 4.21
C LEU A 95 3.19 16.61 4.82
N ALA A 96 3.60 17.63 4.06
CA ALA A 96 4.38 18.75 4.58
C ALA A 96 3.60 19.56 5.63
N SER A 97 2.28 19.66 5.46
CA SER A 97 1.39 20.40 6.36
C SER A 97 0.99 19.60 7.61
N ARG A 98 1.37 18.32 7.70
CA ARG A 98 0.90 17.41 8.75
C ARG A 98 2.06 16.82 9.53
N ILE A 99 1.89 16.74 10.84
CA ILE A 99 2.88 16.09 11.71
C ILE A 99 2.71 14.57 11.60
N PHE A 100 3.80 13.86 11.33
CA PHE A 100 3.81 12.40 11.25
C PHE A 100 5.08 11.82 11.87
N SER A 101 4.94 10.64 12.48
CA SER A 101 6.04 9.80 12.95
C SER A 101 6.33 8.68 11.95
N LEU A 102 7.60 8.29 11.87
CA LEU A 102 8.05 7.12 11.13
C LEU A 102 8.21 5.95 12.09
N MET A 103 7.71 4.78 11.71
CA MET A 103 7.82 3.54 12.47
C MET A 103 8.39 2.42 11.61
N THR A 104 9.22 1.55 12.17
CA THR A 104 9.63 0.32 11.49
C THR A 104 8.52 -0.72 11.55
N SER A 105 8.50 -1.62 10.56
CA SER A 105 7.53 -2.72 10.50
C SER A 105 7.87 -3.89 11.44
N TYR A 106 9.15 -4.26 11.56
CA TYR A 106 9.58 -5.32 12.49
C TYR A 106 11.06 -5.23 12.86
N PRO A 107 11.42 -5.26 14.15
CA PRO A 107 10.54 -5.03 15.30
C PRO A 107 9.93 -3.63 15.21
N CYS A 108 8.68 -3.45 15.66
CA CYS A 108 8.03 -2.14 15.67
C CYS A 108 8.77 -1.18 16.60
N ARG A 109 9.47 -0.20 16.03
CA ARG A 109 10.20 0.85 16.73
C ARG A 109 9.83 2.18 16.09
N GLU A 110 9.59 3.18 16.93
CA GLU A 110 9.42 4.56 16.46
C GLU A 110 10.79 5.19 16.19
N LEU A 111 10.96 5.81 15.03
CA LEU A 111 12.17 6.54 14.66
C LEU A 111 12.05 7.97 15.20
N THR A 112 12.52 8.17 16.43
CA THR A 112 12.61 9.51 17.06
C THR A 112 13.85 10.29 16.61
N GLU A 113 14.94 9.57 16.32
CA GLU A 113 16.24 10.18 16.00
C GLU A 113 16.33 10.55 14.52
N ASP A 114 16.07 11.82 14.21
CA ASP A 114 16.15 12.37 12.84
C ASP A 114 17.56 12.37 12.24
N THR A 115 18.60 12.39 13.09
CA THR A 115 20.00 12.43 12.70
C THR A 115 20.63 11.06 12.52
N GLN A 116 19.92 9.99 12.88
CA GLN A 116 20.42 8.63 12.76
C GLN A 116 20.56 8.24 11.28
N THR A 117 21.66 7.57 10.94
CA THR A 117 21.88 7.08 9.57
C THR A 117 21.10 5.80 9.31
N LEU A 118 20.84 5.50 8.04
CA LEU A 118 20.13 4.27 7.65
C LEU A 118 20.88 3.00 8.09
N GLU A 119 22.21 3.04 8.06
CA GLU A 119 23.06 1.94 8.52
C GLU A 119 22.98 1.71 10.03
N ASP A 120 23.09 2.77 10.84
CA ASP A 120 23.07 2.68 12.31
C ASP A 120 21.68 2.31 12.83
N GLY A 121 20.64 2.80 12.17
CA GLY A 121 19.24 2.46 12.48
C GLY A 121 18.83 1.05 12.04
N ASN A 122 19.70 0.28 11.38
CA ASN A 122 19.36 -0.99 10.73
C ASN A 122 18.12 -0.87 9.82
N LEU A 123 18.06 0.21 9.04
CA LEU A 123 16.93 0.54 8.16
C LEU A 123 17.18 0.12 6.72
N LEU A 124 18.29 -0.57 6.44
CA LEU A 124 18.65 -1.00 5.10
C LEU A 124 17.60 -1.98 4.54
N ASN A 125 17.14 -1.72 3.32
CA ASN A 125 16.08 -2.45 2.63
C ASN A 125 14.80 -2.72 3.46
N SER A 126 14.53 -1.84 4.42
CA SER A 126 13.45 -2.03 5.39
C SER A 126 12.14 -1.38 4.97
N SER A 127 11.04 -1.85 5.55
CA SER A 127 9.72 -1.22 5.40
C SER A 127 9.38 -0.35 6.61
N LEU A 128 9.05 0.91 6.32
CA LEU A 128 8.60 1.92 7.26
C LEU A 128 7.10 2.16 7.11
N LEU A 129 6.47 2.57 8.20
CA LEU A 129 5.10 3.06 8.27
C LEU A 129 5.09 4.53 8.66
N VAL A 130 4.26 5.30 7.98
CA VAL A 130 3.93 6.68 8.36
C VAL A 130 2.69 6.64 9.24
N ARG A 131 2.80 7.21 10.44
CA ARG A 131 1.67 7.37 11.37
C ARG A 131 1.47 8.85 11.64
N PHE A 132 0.25 9.35 11.48
CA PHE A 132 -0.07 10.71 11.91
C PHE A 132 -0.09 10.80 13.44
N VAL A 133 0.44 11.91 13.96
CA VAL A 133 0.40 12.27 15.37
C VAL A 133 -0.79 13.17 15.64
#